data_AF-A0AA88XLL3-F1
#
_entry.id   AF-A0AA88XLL3-F1
#
_cell.length_a   1.000
_cell.length_b   1.000
_cell.length_c   1.000
_cell.angle_alpha   90.00
_cell.angle_beta   90.00
_cell.angle_gamma   90.00
#
_symmetry.space_group_name_H-M   'P 1'
#
loop_
_entity.id
_entity.type
_entity.pdbx_description
1 polymer ?
#
loop_
_entity_poly.entity_id
_entity_poly.type
_entity_poly.pdbx_seq_one_letter_code
_entity_poly.pdbx_strand_id
1 'polypeptide(L)'
;RYTDSPGSLRSSLRQQKSLSGSLSSLGGASSVSTITHPVVDTSNMSSIQLCQLGFETLQQAIIYWEDGLMKLSYNEDQSTPALLDPETAALQQQLDHLLDSAYRMIDSYERRLERHADQVAFDSAIQAFTEVDRMSERTRSMDAGSLSDQDSFVSATDMANLSDLDNHRELFQHLPLYEAGLLELKHGSITCRTLRTEMTQCLSDTEFLAKLHGIRLALNTIFQKELNREYFQSMGRKLLSDLLTKTDKDPEEFQIAYDAMMDFVSIPDNWTKMEEELRGRGVKCLTFYDIVLDFILMDAFDDLENPPSSVITVIQNRWLSNGFKETALSTAVWSVLKAKRRMLKFSDGFISQFYSVSEHISPILAWGFLGPESDLKDLCVYFKEVVLGFIRDMFSFEKCRYTSVEELAEDIVRLAKQRSEEAAVKLS
;
A
#
# COMPACT_ATOMS: atom_id res chain seq x y z
N ARG A 1 -28.81 12.87 -69.74
CA ARG A 1 -28.56 13.54 -68.44
C ARG A 1 -28.56 12.43 -67.41
N TYR A 2 -27.38 12.14 -66.88
CA TYR A 2 -27.08 10.94 -66.09
C TYR A 2 -27.35 11.16 -64.59
N THR A 3 -27.54 10.03 -63.93
CA THR A 3 -28.05 9.70 -62.60
C THR A 3 -27.06 9.88 -61.44
N ASP A 4 -27.64 10.12 -60.25
CA ASP A 4 -27.26 9.85 -58.85
C ASP A 4 -25.82 9.49 -58.39
N SER A 5 -25.49 10.07 -57.22
CA SER A 5 -24.34 9.95 -56.28
C SER A 5 -24.10 8.53 -55.71
N PRO A 6 -23.24 8.27 -54.67
CA PRO A 6 -22.17 9.05 -53.99
C PRO A 6 -20.85 8.23 -53.72
N GLY A 7 -19.80 8.85 -53.15
CA GLY A 7 -18.81 8.11 -52.32
C GLY A 7 -17.34 8.54 -52.35
N SER A 8 -16.84 8.90 -51.15
CA SER A 8 -15.57 8.43 -50.56
C SER A 8 -14.21 9.12 -50.84
N LEU A 9 -13.61 9.57 -49.71
CA LEU A 9 -12.21 9.44 -49.28
C LEU A 9 -11.07 10.34 -49.82
N ARG A 10 -10.42 10.97 -48.83
CA ARG A 10 -8.97 11.26 -48.68
C ARG A 10 -8.33 12.33 -49.56
N SER A 11 -7.84 13.40 -48.93
CA SER A 11 -6.41 13.55 -48.60
C SER A 11 -6.10 14.96 -48.09
N SER A 12 -5.57 15.04 -46.86
CA SER A 12 -4.85 16.22 -46.35
C SER A 12 -3.38 15.86 -46.32
N LEU A 13 -2.54 16.63 -47.02
CA LEU A 13 -1.10 16.73 -46.75
C LEU A 13 -0.54 18.05 -47.29
N ARG A 14 -0.03 18.85 -46.34
CA ARG A 14 1.20 19.68 -46.36
C ARG A 14 1.46 20.69 -47.51
N GLN A 15 1.60 21.95 -47.10
CA GLN A 15 2.83 22.77 -47.27
C GLN A 15 2.75 23.98 -46.31
N GLN A 16 3.50 23.99 -45.20
CA GLN A 16 4.79 24.69 -45.02
C GLN A 16 4.78 26.19 -45.34
N LYS A 17 5.02 27.02 -44.31
CA LYS A 17 5.95 28.16 -44.40
C LYS A 17 6.46 28.56 -43.00
N SER A 18 7.78 28.43 -42.86
CA SER A 18 8.65 28.96 -41.81
C SER A 18 8.75 30.48 -41.90
N LEU A 19 8.87 31.18 -40.76
CA LEU A 19 9.62 32.43 -40.68
C LEU A 19 10.24 32.57 -39.27
N SER A 20 11.56 32.61 -39.26
CA SER A 20 12.44 33.02 -38.16
C SER A 20 12.45 34.54 -38.02
N GLY A 21 12.66 35.03 -36.79
CA GLY A 21 12.89 36.45 -36.51
C GLY A 21 13.41 36.64 -35.09
N SER A 22 14.73 36.78 -34.95
CA SER A 22 15.43 37.22 -33.74
C SER A 22 15.15 38.69 -33.44
N LEU A 23 15.05 39.08 -32.16
CA LEU A 23 15.36 40.44 -31.71
C LEU A 23 15.79 40.43 -30.23
N SER A 24 17.02 40.90 -30.00
CA SER A 24 17.54 41.38 -28.72
C SER A 24 17.20 42.86 -28.52
N SER A 25 16.83 43.27 -27.30
CA SER A 25 16.96 44.66 -26.81
C SER A 25 16.63 44.75 -25.32
N LEU A 26 17.61 45.18 -24.53
CA LEU A 26 17.51 45.52 -23.11
C LEU A 26 16.78 46.87 -22.91
N GLY A 27 16.08 47.02 -21.77
CA GLY A 27 15.95 48.31 -21.07
C GLY A 27 14.54 48.80 -20.77
N GLY A 28 14.21 48.96 -19.48
CA GLY A 28 13.12 49.82 -19.01
C GLY A 28 12.23 49.20 -17.94
N ALA A 29 12.57 49.45 -16.67
CA ALA A 29 11.77 49.04 -15.52
C ALA A 29 10.38 49.71 -15.51
N SER A 30 9.33 48.91 -15.28
CA SER A 30 8.08 49.32 -14.62
C SER A 30 7.41 48.07 -14.05
N SER A 31 7.27 48.06 -12.74
CA SER A 31 6.74 47.00 -11.91
C SER A 31 5.25 46.77 -12.20
N VAL A 32 4.95 45.81 -13.07
CA VAL A 32 3.64 45.17 -13.18
C VAL A 32 3.90 43.68 -13.30
N SER A 33 3.58 42.96 -12.23
CA SER A 33 3.60 41.50 -12.14
C SER A 33 2.69 40.90 -13.21
N THR A 34 3.26 40.62 -14.38
CA THR A 34 2.57 39.96 -15.48
C THR A 34 2.68 38.46 -15.23
N ILE A 35 1.64 37.90 -14.60
CA ILE A 35 1.49 36.45 -14.46
C ILE A 35 1.28 35.89 -15.87
N THR A 36 2.33 35.35 -16.47
CA THR A 36 2.27 34.57 -17.71
C THR A 36 2.08 33.10 -17.37
N HIS A 37 0.92 32.75 -16.83
CA HIS A 37 0.42 31.36 -16.83
C HIS A 37 -0.86 31.32 -17.69
N PRO A 38 -1.13 30.23 -18.42
CA PRO A 38 -2.40 30.07 -19.11
C PRO A 38 -3.51 30.19 -18.06
N VAL A 39 -4.32 31.24 -18.16
CA VAL A 39 -5.42 31.47 -17.23
C VAL A 39 -6.41 30.32 -17.45
N VAL A 40 -6.42 29.36 -16.53
CA VAL A 40 -7.43 28.30 -16.50
C VAL A 40 -8.77 29.00 -16.28
N ASP A 41 -9.72 28.82 -17.21
CA ASP A 41 -11.05 29.40 -17.09
C ASP A 41 -11.81 28.71 -15.95
N THR A 42 -11.90 29.39 -14.80
CA THR A 42 -12.52 28.89 -13.57
C THR A 42 -14.04 29.13 -13.53
N SER A 43 -14.63 29.75 -14.55
CA SER A 43 -16.02 30.23 -14.52
C SER A 43 -17.06 29.11 -14.37
N ASN A 44 -16.73 27.88 -14.79
CA ASN A 44 -17.61 26.71 -14.75
C ASN A 44 -17.21 25.64 -13.72
N MET A 45 -16.24 25.90 -12.84
CA MET A 45 -15.75 24.92 -11.87
C MET A 45 -16.51 24.99 -10.54
N SER A 46 -16.80 23.82 -9.96
CA SER A 46 -17.36 23.74 -8.61
C SER A 46 -16.34 24.13 -7.54
N SER A 47 -16.79 24.49 -6.34
CA SER A 47 -15.91 24.84 -5.22
C SER A 47 -14.90 23.71 -4.88
N ILE A 48 -15.31 22.46 -5.05
CA ILE A 48 -14.44 21.29 -4.82
C ILE A 48 -13.38 21.18 -5.92
N GLN A 49 -13.76 21.38 -7.18
CA GLN A 49 -12.83 21.37 -8.32
C GLN A 49 -11.80 22.49 -8.23
N LEU A 50 -12.19 23.67 -7.72
CA LEU A 50 -11.26 24.78 -7.50
C LEU A 50 -10.27 24.51 -6.37
N CYS A 51 -10.72 23.86 -5.28
CA CYS A 51 -9.82 23.42 -4.21
C CYS A 51 -8.81 22.38 -4.71
N GLN A 52 -9.27 21.42 -5.51
CA GLN A 52 -8.41 20.40 -6.11
C GLN A 52 -7.40 21.02 -7.08
N LEU A 53 -7.83 21.93 -7.96
CA LEU A 53 -6.95 22.66 -8.87
C LEU A 53 -5.88 23.47 -8.10
N GLY A 54 -6.27 24.14 -7.01
CA GLY A 54 -5.34 24.87 -6.16
C GLY A 54 -4.28 23.96 -5.51
N PHE A 55 -4.68 22.75 -5.13
CA PHE A 55 -3.77 21.75 -4.55
C PHE A 55 -2.81 21.17 -5.60
N GLU A 56 -3.30 20.83 -6.79
CA GLU A 56 -2.47 20.38 -7.92
C GLU A 56 -1.46 21.46 -8.34
N THR A 57 -1.89 22.72 -8.33
CA THR A 57 -1.01 23.86 -8.66
C THR A 57 0.08 24.06 -7.59
N LEU A 58 -0.24 23.84 -6.31
CA LEU A 58 0.74 23.86 -5.22
C LEU A 58 1.77 22.73 -5.38
N GLN A 59 1.32 21.51 -5.68
CA GLN A 59 2.23 20.39 -5.95
C GLN A 59 3.16 20.70 -7.13
N GLN A 60 2.63 21.34 -8.19
CA GLN A 60 3.44 21.76 -9.33
C GLN A 60 4.47 22.85 -8.96
N ALA A 61 4.11 23.79 -8.07
CA ALA A 61 5.02 24.81 -7.57
C ALA A 61 6.17 24.20 -6.76
N ILE A 62 5.88 23.17 -5.95
CA ILE A 62 6.90 22.42 -5.20
C ILE A 62 7.92 21.79 -6.14
N ILE A 63 7.48 21.15 -7.24
CA ILE A 63 8.38 20.57 -8.25
C ILE A 63 9.33 21.64 -8.82
N TYR A 64 8.83 22.85 -9.09
CA TYR A 64 9.68 23.93 -9.58
C TYR A 64 10.67 24.44 -8.52
N TRP A 65 10.27 24.49 -7.26
CA TRP A 65 11.19 24.85 -6.17
C TRP A 65 12.26 23.77 -5.98
N GLU A 66 11.91 22.49 -6.01
CA GLU A 66 12.85 21.36 -5.95
C GLU A 66 13.90 21.42 -7.08
N ASP A 67 13.47 21.65 -8.33
CA ASP A 67 14.37 21.83 -9.48
C ASP A 67 15.28 23.05 -9.29
N GLY A 68 14.74 24.13 -8.72
CA GLY A 68 15.51 25.30 -8.30
C GLY A 68 16.58 24.95 -7.25
N LEU A 69 16.23 24.18 -6.22
CA LEU A 69 17.15 23.73 -5.17
C LEU A 69 18.27 22.84 -5.74
N MET A 70 17.92 21.96 -6.67
CA MET A 70 18.87 21.07 -7.33
C MET A 70 19.91 21.88 -8.14
N LYS A 71 19.46 22.89 -8.88
CA LYS A 71 20.33 23.77 -9.66
C LYS A 71 21.18 24.71 -8.79
N LEU A 72 20.74 25.00 -7.57
CA LEU A 72 21.52 25.78 -6.59
C LEU A 72 22.58 24.92 -5.88
N SER A 73 22.36 23.61 -5.78
CA SER A 73 23.27 22.68 -5.11
C SER A 73 24.36 22.08 -6.02
N TYR A 74 24.19 22.17 -7.35
CA TYR A 74 25.14 21.66 -8.35
C TYR A 74 25.41 22.70 -9.45
N ASN A 75 26.68 22.93 -9.80
CA ASN A 75 27.03 23.74 -10.97
C ASN A 75 26.67 22.99 -12.27
N GLU A 76 26.45 23.73 -13.36
CA GLU A 76 26.06 23.19 -14.68
C GLU A 76 27.00 22.07 -15.20
N ASP A 77 28.25 22.00 -14.73
CA ASP A 77 29.16 20.87 -14.92
C ASP A 77 29.21 19.98 -13.66
N GLN A 78 28.67 18.76 -13.77
CA GLN A 78 28.41 17.75 -12.73
C GLN A 78 29.65 17.17 -12.00
N SER A 79 30.70 17.96 -11.74
CA SER A 79 31.96 17.40 -11.18
C SER A 79 32.58 18.20 -10.02
N THR A 80 31.96 19.27 -9.53
CA THR A 80 32.39 19.93 -8.28
C THR A 80 31.22 20.53 -7.49
N PRO A 81 31.22 20.45 -6.14
CA PRO A 81 30.29 21.22 -5.32
C PRO A 81 30.49 22.71 -5.62
N ALA A 82 29.42 23.43 -5.93
CA ALA A 82 29.50 24.86 -6.15
C ALA A 82 30.04 25.54 -4.89
N LEU A 83 31.08 26.37 -5.02
CA LEU A 83 31.47 27.32 -3.97
C LEU A 83 30.31 28.31 -3.83
N LEU A 84 29.38 28.01 -2.92
CA LEU A 84 28.21 28.83 -2.63
C LEU A 84 28.70 30.20 -2.15
N ASP A 85 28.41 31.24 -2.93
CA ASP A 85 28.49 32.59 -2.41
C ASP A 85 27.43 32.77 -1.29
N PRO A 86 27.61 33.76 -0.40
CA PRO A 86 26.71 33.96 0.74
C PRO A 86 25.24 34.18 0.32
N GLU A 87 25.00 34.70 -0.89
CA GLU A 87 23.67 34.96 -1.43
C GLU A 87 22.98 33.68 -1.91
N THR A 88 23.68 32.78 -2.61
CA THR A 88 23.16 31.49 -3.05
C THR A 88 22.90 30.55 -1.86
N ALA A 89 23.76 30.58 -0.83
CA ALA A 89 23.54 29.84 0.41
C ALA A 89 22.29 30.33 1.17
N ALA A 90 22.06 31.65 1.22
CA ALA A 90 20.88 32.23 1.84
C ALA A 90 19.60 31.87 1.06
N LEU A 91 19.66 31.89 -0.28
CA LEU A 91 18.55 31.49 -1.14
C LEU A 91 18.22 30.00 -0.98
N GLN A 92 19.23 29.14 -0.90
CA GLN A 92 19.07 27.71 -0.65
C GLN A 92 18.34 27.47 0.68
N GLN A 93 18.79 28.12 1.76
CA GLN A 93 18.16 27.99 3.07
C GLN A 93 16.70 28.50 3.07
N GLN A 94 16.41 29.61 2.37
CA GLN A 94 15.06 30.12 2.23
C GLN A 94 14.15 29.13 1.47
N LEU A 95 14.69 28.50 0.43
CA LEU A 95 13.94 27.56 -0.40
C LEU A 95 13.72 26.21 0.32
N ASP A 96 14.68 25.76 1.12
CA ASP A 96 14.52 24.62 2.04
C ASP A 96 13.39 24.87 3.07
N HIS A 97 13.35 26.06 3.67
CA HIS A 97 12.28 26.44 4.60
C HIS A 97 10.91 26.55 3.92
N LEU A 98 10.87 27.05 2.68
CA LEU A 98 9.65 27.13 1.88
C LEU A 98 9.12 25.74 1.55
N LEU A 99 9.99 24.82 1.12
CA LEU A 99 9.65 23.43 0.86
C LEU A 99 9.15 22.71 2.11
N ASP A 100 9.81 22.85 3.26
CA ASP A 100 9.34 22.25 4.53
C ASP A 100 7.93 22.74 4.89
N SER A 101 7.65 24.04 4.69
CA SER A 101 6.33 24.62 4.92
C SER A 101 5.28 24.11 3.93
N ALA A 102 5.64 23.96 2.66
CA ALA A 102 4.75 23.47 1.62
C ALA A 102 4.38 21.99 1.82
N TYR A 103 5.35 21.14 2.19
CA TYR A 103 5.08 19.73 2.49
C TYR A 103 4.23 19.56 3.74
N ARG A 104 4.47 20.32 4.81
CA ARG A 104 3.61 20.32 6.00
C ARG A 104 2.18 20.69 5.66
N MET A 105 2.00 21.63 4.75
CA MET A 105 0.68 22.05 4.29
C MET A 105 -0.03 20.93 3.51
N ILE A 106 0.68 20.24 2.60
CA ILE A 106 0.17 19.07 1.86
C ILE A 106 -0.26 17.96 2.80
N ASP A 107 0.63 17.55 3.71
CA ASP A 107 0.37 16.48 4.68
C ASP A 107 -0.81 16.84 5.62
N SER A 108 -0.92 18.11 6.04
CA SER A 108 -2.07 18.58 6.82
C SER A 108 -3.40 18.49 6.06
N TYR A 109 -3.37 18.60 4.73
CA TYR A 109 -4.54 18.55 3.87
C TYR A 109 -4.92 17.09 3.56
N GLU A 110 -3.94 16.24 3.24
CA GLU A 110 -4.14 14.80 3.02
C GLU A 110 -4.68 14.11 4.27
N ARG A 111 -4.08 14.35 5.45
CA ARG A 111 -4.62 13.84 6.73
C ARG A 111 -6.02 14.34 7.06
N ARG A 112 -6.44 15.49 6.53
CA ARG A 112 -7.81 16.01 6.69
C ARG A 112 -8.77 15.31 5.73
N LEU A 113 -8.34 14.99 4.52
CA LEU A 113 -9.09 14.20 3.56
C LEU A 113 -9.27 12.76 4.02
N GLU A 114 -8.20 12.11 4.50
CA GLU A 114 -8.25 10.76 5.09
C GLU A 114 -9.23 10.71 6.26
N ARG A 115 -9.10 11.64 7.22
CA ARG A 115 -10.07 11.73 8.34
C ARG A 115 -11.49 12.01 7.89
N HIS A 116 -11.70 12.76 6.80
CA HIS A 116 -13.03 13.01 6.26
C HIS A 116 -13.58 11.76 5.55
N ALA A 117 -12.75 11.00 4.84
CA ALA A 117 -13.13 9.73 4.24
C ALA A 117 -13.48 8.69 5.32
N ASP A 118 -12.66 8.60 6.37
CA ASP A 118 -12.90 7.74 7.53
C ASP A 118 -14.17 8.14 8.28
N GLN A 119 -14.42 9.45 8.47
CA GLN A 119 -15.64 9.94 9.11
C GLN A 119 -16.88 9.65 8.27
N VAL A 120 -16.81 9.80 6.93
CA VAL A 120 -17.91 9.47 6.02
C VAL A 120 -18.16 7.96 5.99
N ALA A 121 -17.11 7.15 5.95
CA ALA A 121 -17.22 5.69 6.04
C ALA A 121 -17.80 5.24 7.39
N PHE A 122 -17.39 5.87 8.48
CA PHE A 122 -17.90 5.64 9.83
C PHE A 122 -19.38 6.07 9.97
N ASP A 123 -19.75 7.24 9.44
CA ASP A 123 -21.12 7.74 9.47
C ASP A 123 -22.04 6.89 8.55
N SER A 124 -21.54 6.41 7.41
CA SER A 124 -22.24 5.43 6.56
C SER A 124 -22.39 4.07 7.25
N ALA A 125 -21.37 3.60 7.98
CA ALA A 125 -21.46 2.38 8.76
C ALA A 125 -22.48 2.54 9.90
N ILE A 126 -22.48 3.66 10.63
CA ILE A 126 -23.47 3.94 11.67
C ILE A 126 -24.88 4.03 11.09
N GLN A 127 -25.08 4.69 9.95
CA GLN A 127 -26.39 4.71 9.28
C GLN A 127 -26.86 3.30 8.93
N ALA A 128 -25.99 2.47 8.35
CA ALA A 128 -26.30 1.08 8.04
C ALA A 128 -26.68 0.27 9.30
N PHE A 129 -25.97 0.48 10.43
CA PHE A 129 -26.30 -0.15 11.71
C PHE A 129 -27.65 0.33 12.27
N THR A 130 -27.97 1.62 12.21
CA THR A 130 -29.25 2.15 12.68
C THR A 130 -30.44 1.72 11.82
N GLU A 131 -30.23 1.46 10.53
CA GLU A 131 -31.26 0.98 9.62
C GLU A 131 -31.58 -0.50 9.88
N VAL A 132 -30.57 -1.31 10.19
CA VAL A 132 -30.71 -2.71 10.64
C VAL A 132 -31.45 -2.79 11.97
N ASP A 133 -31.14 -1.91 12.93
CA ASP A 133 -31.79 -1.90 14.24
C ASP A 133 -33.27 -1.45 14.17
N ARG A 134 -33.57 -0.43 13.34
CA ARG A 134 -34.97 -0.02 13.04
C ARG A 134 -35.77 -1.11 12.30
N MET A 135 -35.11 -1.93 11.47
CA MET A 135 -35.74 -3.10 10.85
C MET A 135 -36.03 -4.21 11.87
N SER A 136 -35.13 -4.41 12.84
CA SER A 136 -35.28 -5.38 13.93
C SER A 136 -36.37 -4.99 14.93
N GLU A 137 -36.50 -3.70 15.27
CA GLU A 137 -37.58 -3.20 16.14
C GLU A 137 -38.96 -3.30 15.48
N ARG A 138 -39.05 -3.06 14.17
CA ARG A 138 -40.31 -3.23 13.40
C ARG A 138 -40.75 -4.69 13.30
N THR A 139 -39.81 -5.64 13.23
CA THR A 139 -40.13 -7.08 13.25
C THR A 139 -40.56 -7.53 14.64
N ARG A 140 -39.94 -7.00 15.70
CA ARG A 140 -40.31 -7.33 17.09
C ARG A 140 -41.63 -6.70 17.55
N SER A 141 -42.03 -5.55 17.01
CA SER A 141 -43.31 -4.91 17.38
C SER A 141 -44.55 -5.54 16.73
N MET A 142 -44.39 -6.40 15.71
CA MET A 142 -45.51 -7.07 15.04
C MET A 142 -45.86 -8.43 15.65
N ASP A 143 -45.02 -9.00 16.51
CA ASP A 143 -45.18 -10.37 17.02
C ASP A 143 -45.84 -10.46 18.42
N ALA A 144 -46.32 -9.32 18.95
CA ALA A 144 -47.01 -9.25 20.24
C ALA A 144 -48.50 -8.95 20.07
N GLY A 145 -49.23 -9.83 19.38
CA GLY A 145 -50.68 -9.90 19.52
C GLY A 145 -51.42 -10.35 18.26
N SER A 146 -51.71 -11.66 18.15
CA SER A 146 -53.05 -12.19 17.86
C SER A 146 -52.97 -13.69 17.51
N LEU A 147 -53.52 -14.53 18.38
CA LEU A 147 -53.85 -15.93 18.10
C LEU A 147 -55.13 -15.98 17.25
N SER A 148 -55.09 -16.57 16.05
CA SER A 148 -56.20 -17.35 15.47
C SER A 148 -55.76 -18.06 14.19
N ASP A 149 -56.16 -19.33 14.08
CA ASP A 149 -55.91 -20.27 12.99
C ASP A 149 -56.20 -19.74 11.58
N GLN A 150 -55.30 -20.02 10.62
CA GLN A 150 -55.53 -20.91 9.46
C GLN A 150 -54.36 -20.80 8.47
N ASP A 151 -54.15 -21.90 7.75
CA ASP A 151 -53.06 -22.21 6.83
C ASP A 151 -52.54 -21.07 5.92
N SER A 152 -51.26 -21.26 5.53
CA SER A 152 -50.66 -20.78 4.27
C SER A 152 -49.95 -19.43 4.30
N PHE A 153 -48.62 -19.45 4.50
CA PHE A 153 -47.59 -19.19 3.46
C PHE A 153 -46.24 -19.00 4.18
N VAL A 154 -45.49 -20.10 4.34
CA VAL A 154 -44.12 -20.03 4.88
C VAL A 154 -43.24 -19.36 3.81
N SER A 155 -42.79 -18.14 4.07
CA SER A 155 -41.81 -17.43 3.24
C SER A 155 -40.55 -18.29 3.09
N ALA A 156 -40.40 -18.86 1.89
CA ALA A 156 -39.28 -19.68 1.45
C ALA A 156 -37.99 -18.87 1.21
N THR A 157 -37.72 -17.88 2.04
CA THR A 157 -36.51 -17.02 1.96
C THR A 157 -35.60 -17.17 3.17
N ASP A 158 -36.09 -17.67 4.31
CA ASP A 158 -35.26 -17.92 5.51
C ASP A 158 -34.73 -19.36 5.62
N MET A 159 -35.18 -20.28 4.75
CA MET A 159 -34.63 -21.64 4.69
C MET A 159 -33.41 -21.79 3.77
N ALA A 160 -33.12 -20.78 2.93
CA ALA A 160 -31.93 -20.79 2.08
C ALA A 160 -30.64 -20.64 2.89
N ASN A 161 -30.68 -19.97 4.04
CA ASN A 161 -29.49 -19.77 4.89
C ASN A 161 -29.23 -20.92 5.89
N LEU A 162 -30.23 -21.71 6.26
CA LEU A 162 -30.03 -22.85 7.18
C LEU A 162 -29.55 -24.10 6.44
N SER A 163 -29.96 -24.27 5.19
CA SER A 163 -29.54 -25.40 4.35
C SER A 163 -28.06 -25.30 3.95
N ASP A 164 -27.59 -24.08 3.67
CA ASP A 164 -26.15 -23.83 3.42
C ASP A 164 -25.34 -23.99 4.71
N LEU A 165 -25.84 -23.53 5.86
CA LEU A 165 -25.19 -23.76 7.15
C LEU A 165 -25.12 -25.24 7.54
N ASP A 166 -26.16 -26.05 7.30
CA ASP A 166 -26.15 -27.50 7.60
C ASP A 166 -25.31 -28.31 6.59
N ASN A 167 -25.28 -27.94 5.30
CA ASN A 167 -24.36 -28.55 4.32
C ASN A 167 -22.88 -28.22 4.63
N HIS A 168 -22.60 -27.01 5.12
CA HIS A 168 -21.28 -26.63 5.60
C HIS A 168 -20.92 -27.35 6.90
N ARG A 169 -21.90 -27.61 7.78
CA ARG A 169 -21.70 -28.28 9.06
C ARG A 169 -21.17 -29.70 8.92
N GLU A 170 -21.55 -30.45 7.89
CA GLU A 170 -21.00 -31.79 7.62
C GLU A 170 -19.54 -31.74 7.13
N LEU A 171 -19.13 -30.70 6.40
CA LEU A 171 -17.74 -30.49 5.97
C LEU A 171 -16.85 -30.03 7.13
N PHE A 172 -17.41 -29.24 8.06
CA PHE A 172 -16.69 -28.68 9.22
C PHE A 172 -16.70 -29.56 10.47
N GLN A 173 -17.53 -30.62 10.52
CA GLN A 173 -17.54 -31.64 11.58
C GLN A 173 -16.18 -32.35 11.79
N HIS A 174 -15.21 -32.12 10.89
CA HIS A 174 -13.86 -32.68 10.95
C HIS A 174 -12.76 -31.63 11.23
N LEU A 175 -13.09 -30.39 11.57
CA LEU A 175 -12.10 -29.31 11.77
C LEU A 175 -12.26 -28.58 13.13
N PRO A 176 -11.98 -29.25 14.27
CA PRO A 176 -12.16 -28.69 15.61
C PRO A 176 -11.48 -27.34 15.87
N LEU A 177 -10.29 -27.09 15.29
CA LEU A 177 -9.60 -25.82 15.46
C LEU A 177 -10.35 -24.67 14.77
N TYR A 178 -10.92 -24.93 13.58
CA TYR A 178 -11.74 -23.95 12.89
C TYR A 178 -13.04 -23.66 13.65
N GLU A 179 -13.69 -24.70 14.18
CA GLU A 179 -14.88 -24.54 15.04
C GLU A 179 -14.58 -23.73 16.30
N ALA A 180 -13.42 -23.95 16.93
CA ALA A 180 -12.96 -23.15 18.06
C ALA A 180 -12.78 -21.67 17.67
N GLY A 181 -12.21 -21.39 16.49
CA GLY A 181 -12.12 -20.03 15.95
C GLY A 181 -13.49 -19.38 15.72
N LEU A 182 -14.47 -20.13 15.21
CA LEU A 182 -15.84 -19.65 15.05
C LEU A 182 -16.51 -19.34 16.40
N LEU A 183 -16.23 -20.14 17.43
CA LEU A 183 -16.73 -19.90 18.78
C LEU A 183 -16.12 -18.63 19.40
N GLU A 184 -14.81 -18.45 19.26
CA GLU A 184 -14.11 -17.23 19.70
C GLU A 184 -14.64 -15.98 18.98
N LEU A 185 -14.93 -16.09 17.68
CA LEU A 185 -15.54 -15.00 16.92
C LEU A 185 -16.89 -14.57 17.49
N LYS A 186 -17.73 -15.52 17.93
CA LYS A 186 -19.03 -15.21 18.57
C LYS A 186 -18.89 -14.42 19.87
N HIS A 187 -17.76 -14.59 20.58
CA HIS A 187 -17.45 -13.81 21.76
C HIS A 187 -16.84 -12.43 21.44
N GLY A 188 -16.61 -12.12 20.15
CA GLY A 188 -16.02 -10.85 19.69
C GLY A 188 -14.54 -10.70 20.03
N SER A 189 -13.83 -11.80 20.33
CA SER A 189 -12.44 -11.77 20.80
C SER A 189 -11.41 -11.59 19.67
N ILE A 190 -11.80 -11.89 18.42
CA ILE A 190 -10.89 -11.85 17.28
C ILE A 190 -10.91 -10.46 16.66
N THR A 191 -9.79 -9.76 16.82
CA THR A 191 -9.56 -8.46 16.18
C THR A 191 -8.63 -8.59 14.99
N CYS A 192 -8.81 -7.74 13.99
CA CYS A 192 -7.88 -7.55 12.89
C CYS A 192 -7.79 -6.06 12.56
N ARG A 193 -6.76 -5.70 11.79
CA ARG A 193 -6.58 -4.33 11.31
C ARG A 193 -7.39 -4.07 10.04
N THR A 194 -7.26 -4.98 9.08
CA THR A 194 -7.93 -4.95 7.78
C THR A 194 -8.52 -6.32 7.50
N LEU A 195 -9.73 -6.38 6.93
CA LEU A 195 -10.31 -7.63 6.46
C LEU A 195 -9.66 -8.01 5.13
N ARG A 196 -8.94 -9.13 5.13
CA ARG A 196 -8.19 -9.63 3.96
C ARG A 196 -8.93 -10.73 3.21
N THR A 197 -10.24 -10.85 3.41
CA THR A 197 -11.12 -11.94 2.98
C THR A 197 -10.94 -12.32 1.51
N GLU A 198 -11.02 -11.35 0.60
CA GLU A 198 -10.85 -11.59 -0.84
C GLU A 198 -9.44 -12.05 -1.19
N MET A 199 -8.41 -11.38 -0.64
CA MET A 199 -7.01 -11.67 -0.92
C MET A 199 -6.62 -13.08 -0.42
N THR A 200 -7.11 -13.47 0.75
CA THR A 200 -6.93 -14.82 1.33
C THR A 200 -7.88 -15.86 0.74
N GLN A 201 -8.72 -15.49 -0.23
CA GLN A 201 -9.68 -16.38 -0.90
C GLN A 201 -10.62 -17.12 0.08
N CYS A 202 -11.00 -16.44 1.16
CA CYS A 202 -12.02 -16.93 2.08
C CYS A 202 -13.42 -16.58 1.52
N LEU A 203 -14.41 -17.43 1.78
CA LEU A 203 -15.78 -17.23 1.28
C LEU A 203 -16.52 -16.13 2.04
N SER A 204 -16.08 -15.80 3.25
CA SER A 204 -16.67 -14.76 4.09
C SER A 204 -15.68 -14.20 5.11
N ASP A 205 -15.98 -13.01 5.64
CA ASP A 205 -15.22 -12.39 6.74
C ASP A 205 -15.20 -13.29 7.97
N THR A 206 -16.31 -14.00 8.23
CA THR A 206 -16.43 -14.98 9.31
C THR A 206 -15.40 -16.10 9.17
N GLU A 207 -15.28 -16.67 7.97
CA GLU A 207 -14.30 -17.72 7.69
C GLU A 207 -12.87 -17.18 7.84
N PHE A 208 -12.59 -16.00 7.27
CA PHE A 208 -11.29 -15.34 7.38
C PHE A 208 -10.89 -15.15 8.86
N LEU A 209 -11.76 -14.57 9.68
CA LEU A 209 -11.47 -14.29 11.08
C LEU A 209 -11.29 -15.58 11.90
N ALA A 210 -12.12 -16.59 11.68
CA ALA A 210 -11.98 -17.88 12.37
C ALA A 210 -10.67 -18.59 12.00
N LYS A 211 -10.28 -18.59 10.71
CA LYS A 211 -8.99 -19.13 10.26
C LYS A 211 -7.81 -18.34 10.79
N LEU A 212 -7.91 -17.01 10.80
CA LEU A 212 -6.90 -16.10 11.34
C LEU A 212 -6.58 -16.44 12.80
N HIS A 213 -7.60 -16.74 13.61
CA HIS A 213 -7.39 -17.19 14.99
C HIS A 213 -6.54 -18.46 15.06
N GLY A 214 -6.90 -19.50 14.31
CA GLY A 214 -6.13 -20.75 14.23
C GLY A 214 -4.69 -20.53 13.75
N ILE A 215 -4.51 -19.71 12.71
CA ILE A 215 -3.19 -19.35 12.16
C ILE A 215 -2.32 -18.65 13.20
N ARG A 216 -2.88 -17.69 13.96
CA ARG A 216 -2.14 -17.00 15.03
C ARG A 216 -1.66 -17.97 16.10
N LEU A 217 -2.53 -18.90 16.52
CA LEU A 217 -2.16 -19.95 17.47
C LEU A 217 -1.04 -20.84 16.91
N ALA A 218 -1.17 -21.28 15.66
CA ALA A 218 -0.17 -22.14 15.01
C ALA A 218 1.18 -21.43 14.86
N LEU A 219 1.21 -20.18 14.42
CA LEU A 219 2.44 -19.38 14.32
C LEU A 219 3.09 -19.17 15.68
N ASN A 220 2.31 -18.91 16.74
CA ASN A 220 2.85 -18.84 18.09
C ASN A 220 3.54 -20.16 18.50
N THR A 221 2.92 -21.30 18.21
CA THR A 221 3.51 -22.63 18.44
C THR A 221 4.78 -22.87 17.59
N ILE A 222 4.80 -22.42 16.34
CA ILE A 222 5.97 -22.51 15.45
C ILE A 222 7.15 -21.77 16.07
N PHE A 223 6.94 -20.52 16.50
CA PHE A 223 8.00 -19.64 16.96
C PHE A 223 8.42 -19.86 18.42
N GLN A 224 7.76 -20.75 19.17
CA GLN A 224 8.31 -21.25 20.44
C GLN A 224 9.61 -22.05 20.22
N LYS A 225 9.77 -22.72 19.07
CA LYS A 225 10.96 -23.50 18.73
C LYS A 225 12.05 -22.60 18.13
N GLU A 226 13.24 -22.62 18.72
CA GLU A 226 14.39 -21.81 18.29
C GLU A 226 14.81 -22.07 16.84
N LEU A 227 14.91 -23.34 16.45
CA LEU A 227 15.25 -23.74 15.08
C LEU A 227 14.28 -23.15 14.03
N ASN A 228 13.00 -23.01 14.38
CA ASN A 228 12.04 -22.39 13.47
C ASN A 228 12.25 -20.87 13.37
N ARG A 229 12.56 -20.20 14.48
CA ARG A 229 12.88 -18.75 14.46
C ARG A 229 14.10 -18.49 13.56
N GLU A 230 15.18 -19.24 13.76
CA GLU A 230 16.40 -19.13 12.93
C GLU A 230 16.11 -19.42 11.44
N TYR A 231 15.31 -20.45 11.17
CA TYR A 231 14.92 -20.78 9.79
C TYR A 231 14.15 -19.64 9.12
N PHE A 232 13.13 -19.09 9.78
CA PHE A 232 12.33 -18.00 9.17
C PHE A 232 13.12 -16.70 9.00
N GLN A 233 14.01 -16.38 9.95
CA GLN A 233 14.92 -15.23 9.84
C GLN A 233 15.87 -15.39 8.66
N SER A 234 16.55 -16.54 8.56
CA SER A 234 17.47 -16.83 7.46
C SER A 234 16.75 -16.90 6.10
N MET A 235 15.55 -17.48 6.05
CA MET A 235 14.71 -17.54 4.86
C MET A 235 14.35 -16.12 4.36
N GLY A 236 13.85 -15.25 5.24
CA GLY A 236 13.51 -13.88 4.87
C GLY A 236 14.72 -13.08 4.38
N ARG A 237 15.84 -13.16 5.12
CA ARG A 237 17.11 -12.51 4.74
C ARG A 237 17.60 -12.97 3.38
N LYS A 238 17.58 -14.28 3.13
CA LYS A 238 18.03 -14.88 1.88
C LYS A 238 17.14 -14.44 0.71
N LEU A 239 15.82 -14.59 0.84
CA LEU A 239 14.88 -14.23 -0.24
C LEU A 239 15.05 -12.79 -0.72
N LEU A 240 15.18 -11.85 0.22
CA LEU A 240 15.36 -10.44 -0.10
C LEU A 240 16.78 -10.16 -0.62
N SER A 241 17.82 -10.82 -0.10
CA SER A 241 19.19 -10.70 -0.63
C SER A 241 19.31 -11.22 -2.06
N ASP A 242 18.67 -12.34 -2.36
CA ASP A 242 18.65 -12.95 -3.69
C ASP A 242 17.91 -12.02 -4.68
N LEU A 243 16.79 -11.44 -4.24
CA LEU A 243 16.07 -10.41 -5.02
C LEU A 243 16.97 -9.22 -5.35
N LEU A 244 17.71 -8.68 -4.37
CA LEU A 244 18.67 -7.58 -4.58
C LEU A 244 19.76 -7.94 -5.60
N THR A 245 20.36 -9.12 -5.43
CA THR A 245 21.48 -9.58 -6.25
C THR A 245 21.06 -9.72 -7.72
N LYS A 246 19.83 -10.16 -7.99
CA LYS A 246 19.26 -10.22 -9.35
C LYS A 246 19.03 -8.86 -10.00
N THR A 247 19.11 -7.77 -9.24
CA THR A 247 18.99 -6.39 -9.73
C THR A 247 20.35 -5.69 -9.91
N ASP A 248 21.45 -6.46 -9.92
CA ASP A 248 22.83 -5.95 -9.95
C ASP A 248 23.16 -5.00 -8.77
N LYS A 249 22.44 -5.13 -7.65
CA LYS A 249 22.67 -4.37 -6.42
C LYS A 249 23.37 -5.22 -5.37
N ASP A 250 24.30 -4.60 -4.65
CA ASP A 250 25.01 -5.24 -3.55
C ASP A 250 24.08 -5.43 -2.33
N PRO A 251 23.86 -6.67 -1.85
CA PRO A 251 23.02 -6.92 -0.69
C PRO A 251 23.70 -6.64 0.66
N GLU A 252 24.99 -6.29 0.72
CA GLU A 252 25.73 -6.14 1.99
C GLU A 252 25.07 -5.14 2.95
N GLU A 253 24.77 -3.92 2.49
CA GLU A 253 24.15 -2.89 3.35
C GLU A 253 22.75 -3.31 3.83
N PHE A 254 21.96 -3.94 2.95
CA PHE A 254 20.68 -4.51 3.31
C PHE A 254 20.82 -5.59 4.40
N GLN A 255 21.81 -6.46 4.27
CA GLN A 255 22.05 -7.54 5.21
C GLN A 255 22.40 -7.00 6.61
N ILE A 256 23.26 -5.98 6.67
CA ILE A 256 23.59 -5.28 7.92
C ILE A 256 22.32 -4.68 8.55
N ALA A 257 21.48 -4.00 7.75
CA ALA A 257 20.23 -3.41 8.24
C ALA A 257 19.23 -4.48 8.73
N TYR A 258 19.14 -5.61 8.02
CA TYR A 258 18.29 -6.74 8.40
C TYR A 258 18.75 -7.37 9.72
N ASP A 259 20.05 -7.63 9.85
CA ASP A 259 20.65 -8.25 11.03
C ASP A 259 20.48 -7.31 12.25
N ALA A 260 20.66 -6.01 12.09
CA ALA A 260 20.38 -5.01 13.13
C ALA A 260 18.91 -4.99 13.59
N MET A 261 17.97 -5.19 12.65
CA MET A 261 16.55 -5.33 12.99
C MET A 261 16.28 -6.63 13.77
N MET A 262 16.93 -7.74 13.41
CA MET A 262 16.79 -9.01 14.13
C MET A 262 17.40 -8.93 15.54
N ASP A 263 18.55 -8.27 15.69
CA ASP A 263 19.18 -7.99 16.98
C ASP A 263 18.25 -7.15 17.87
N PHE A 264 17.61 -6.12 17.29
CA PHE A 264 16.63 -5.30 18.01
C PHE A 264 15.44 -6.12 18.55
N VAL A 265 14.86 -6.98 17.71
CA VAL A 265 13.68 -7.81 18.08
C VAL A 265 14.07 -8.90 19.09
N SER A 266 15.33 -9.34 19.10
CA SER A 266 15.82 -10.37 20.02
C SER A 266 15.94 -9.88 21.48
N ILE A 267 15.89 -8.56 21.72
CA ILE A 267 15.99 -7.95 23.05
C ILE A 267 14.58 -7.74 23.63
N PRO A 268 14.20 -8.42 24.73
CA PRO A 268 12.84 -8.33 25.30
C PRO A 268 12.44 -6.92 25.73
N ASP A 269 13.37 -6.11 26.23
CA ASP A 269 13.08 -4.74 26.68
C ASP A 269 12.60 -3.82 25.55
N ASN A 270 12.93 -4.16 24.30
CA ASN A 270 12.48 -3.42 23.12
C ASN A 270 11.00 -3.69 22.78
N TRP A 271 10.40 -4.77 23.29
CA TRP A 271 9.05 -5.20 22.91
C TRP A 271 7.97 -4.24 23.36
N THR A 272 8.11 -3.60 24.53
CA THR A 272 7.15 -2.60 25.02
C THR A 272 7.05 -1.41 24.06
N LYS A 273 8.21 -0.96 23.57
CA LYS A 273 8.34 0.14 22.62
C LYS A 273 7.78 -0.26 21.25
N MET A 274 8.12 -1.45 20.77
CA MET A 274 7.61 -2.02 19.53
C MET A 274 6.08 -2.16 19.56
N GLU A 275 5.51 -2.66 20.66
CA GLU A 275 4.06 -2.77 20.85
C GLU A 275 3.38 -1.41 20.72
N GLU A 276 3.93 -0.39 21.37
CA GLU A 276 3.37 0.95 21.32
C GLU A 276 3.38 1.53 19.89
N GLU A 277 4.49 1.38 19.15
CA GLU A 277 4.60 1.85 17.78
C GLU A 277 3.63 1.17 16.82
N LEU A 278 3.48 -0.14 16.95
CA LEU A 278 2.63 -0.98 16.09
C LEU A 278 1.15 -0.79 16.41
N ARG A 279 0.79 -0.68 17.70
CA ARG A 279 -0.58 -0.34 18.12
C ARG A 279 -1.01 1.03 17.60
N GLY A 280 -0.10 2.01 17.61
CA GLY A 280 -0.33 3.32 17.01
C GLY A 280 -0.58 3.28 15.49
N ARG A 281 -0.22 2.18 14.83
CA ARG A 281 -0.44 1.91 13.39
C ARG A 281 -1.57 0.92 13.15
N GLY A 282 -2.39 0.64 14.17
CA GLY A 282 -3.56 -0.22 14.06
C GLY A 282 -3.28 -1.72 14.17
N VAL A 283 -2.03 -2.16 14.34
CA VAL A 283 -1.70 -3.57 14.57
C VAL A 283 -2.28 -3.99 15.92
N LYS A 284 -3.19 -4.98 15.90
CA LYS A 284 -3.97 -5.38 17.07
C LYS A 284 -3.29 -6.46 17.90
N CYS A 285 -2.52 -7.35 17.26
CA CYS A 285 -1.81 -8.44 17.92
C CYS A 285 -0.36 -8.48 17.44
N LEU A 286 0.58 -8.73 18.35
CA LEU A 286 2.01 -8.87 18.01
C LEU A 286 2.34 -10.30 17.57
N THR A 287 1.75 -10.74 16.46
CA THR A 287 2.08 -12.04 15.85
C THR A 287 2.84 -11.85 14.55
N PHE A 288 3.52 -12.90 14.10
CA PHE A 288 4.19 -12.90 12.80
C PHE A 288 3.22 -12.60 11.64
N TYR A 289 1.99 -13.13 11.70
CA TYR A 289 0.98 -12.82 10.69
C TYR A 289 0.66 -11.32 10.67
N ASP A 290 0.31 -10.76 11.84
CA ASP A 290 -0.13 -9.38 11.95
C ASP A 290 0.95 -8.37 11.56
N ILE A 291 2.20 -8.64 11.92
CA ILE A 291 3.31 -7.72 11.69
C ILE A 291 3.93 -7.95 10.31
N VAL A 292 4.36 -9.17 10.03
CA VAL A 292 5.17 -9.44 8.83
C VAL A 292 4.28 -9.65 7.61
N LEU A 293 3.23 -10.46 7.74
CA LEU A 293 2.39 -10.78 6.59
C LEU A 293 1.41 -9.64 6.28
N ASP A 294 0.62 -9.20 7.26
CA ASP A 294 -0.40 -8.15 7.05
C ASP A 294 0.22 -6.74 7.00
N PHE A 295 0.83 -6.28 8.09
CA PHE A 295 1.32 -4.91 8.19
C PHE A 295 2.49 -4.58 7.27
N ILE A 296 3.43 -5.51 7.03
CA ILE A 296 4.60 -5.22 6.19
C ILE A 296 4.36 -5.64 4.74
N LEU A 297 4.09 -6.92 4.48
CA LEU A 297 4.10 -7.45 3.11
C LEU A 297 2.82 -7.09 2.34
N MET A 298 1.63 -7.34 2.90
CA MET A 298 0.38 -7.03 2.21
C MET A 298 0.21 -5.53 1.98
N ASP A 299 0.44 -4.69 2.99
CA ASP A 299 0.39 -3.23 2.81
C ASP A 299 1.36 -2.74 1.74
N ALA A 300 2.60 -3.25 1.73
CA ALA A 300 3.56 -2.87 0.70
C ALA A 300 3.03 -3.22 -0.70
N PHE A 301 2.39 -4.38 -0.88
CA PHE A 301 1.81 -4.75 -2.17
C PHE A 301 0.59 -3.92 -2.55
N ASP A 302 -0.26 -3.54 -1.59
CA ASP A 302 -1.42 -2.66 -1.84
C ASP A 302 -0.97 -1.25 -2.23
N ASP A 303 0.04 -0.70 -1.52
CA ASP A 303 0.64 0.61 -1.80
C ASP A 303 1.25 0.65 -3.21
N LEU A 304 1.81 -0.48 -3.66
CA LEU A 304 2.41 -0.62 -4.98
C LEU A 304 1.38 -0.80 -6.10
N GLU A 305 0.21 -1.39 -5.81
CA GLU A 305 -0.91 -1.46 -6.75
C GLU A 305 -1.62 -0.12 -6.90
N ASN A 306 -1.58 0.73 -5.87
CA ASN A 306 -2.28 2.02 -5.83
C ASN A 306 -1.30 3.19 -5.62
N PRO A 307 -0.33 3.41 -6.53
CA PRO A 307 0.68 4.45 -6.36
C PRO A 307 0.08 5.87 -6.45
N PRO A 308 0.68 6.88 -5.77
CA PRO A 308 0.24 8.26 -5.88
C PRO A 308 0.28 8.80 -7.33
N SER A 309 -0.67 9.67 -7.69
CA SER A 309 -0.78 10.22 -9.06
C SER A 309 0.47 10.97 -9.54
N SER A 310 1.23 11.57 -8.61
CA SER A 310 2.53 12.20 -8.89
C SER A 310 3.56 11.19 -9.42
N VAL A 311 3.63 10.00 -8.80
CA VAL A 311 4.49 8.90 -9.23
C VAL A 311 4.05 8.37 -10.59
N ILE A 312 2.75 8.15 -10.78
CA ILE A 312 2.18 7.68 -12.06
C ILE A 312 2.56 8.63 -13.20
N THR A 313 2.47 9.94 -12.97
CA THR A 313 2.73 10.97 -14.00
C THR A 313 4.19 10.94 -14.47
N VAL A 314 5.15 10.78 -13.55
CA VAL A 314 6.57 10.68 -13.88
C VAL A 314 6.86 9.39 -14.65
N ILE A 315 6.31 8.28 -14.17
CA ILE A 315 6.55 6.95 -14.75
C ILE A 315 5.94 6.83 -16.16
N GLN A 316 4.74 7.37 -16.37
CA GLN A 316 4.05 7.33 -17.67
C GLN A 316 4.56 8.37 -18.67
N ASN A 317 5.44 9.29 -18.26
CA ASN A 317 5.97 10.32 -19.15
C ASN A 317 6.88 9.70 -20.23
N ARG A 318 6.40 9.67 -21.48
CA ARG A 318 7.14 9.11 -22.64
C ARG A 318 8.45 9.85 -22.95
N TRP A 319 8.57 11.11 -22.55
CA TRP A 319 9.73 11.94 -22.89
C TRP A 319 10.92 11.74 -21.93
N LEU A 320 10.69 11.09 -20.78
CA LEU A 320 11.73 10.79 -19.81
C LEU A 320 12.37 9.43 -20.09
N SER A 321 13.69 9.34 -19.92
CA SER A 321 14.41 8.06 -20.03
C SER A 321 14.06 7.15 -18.84
N ASN A 322 14.14 5.84 -19.04
CA ASN A 322 13.85 4.88 -17.97
C ASN A 322 14.83 5.03 -16.79
N GLY A 323 16.11 5.28 -17.04
CA GLY A 323 17.07 5.54 -15.95
C GLY A 323 16.75 6.81 -15.15
N PHE A 324 16.23 7.86 -15.79
CA PHE A 324 15.76 9.04 -15.08
C PHE A 324 14.54 8.73 -14.21
N LYS A 325 13.56 7.98 -14.75
CA LYS A 325 12.36 7.58 -14.02
C LYS A 325 12.69 6.71 -12.81
N GLU A 326 13.61 5.75 -12.96
CA GLU A 326 14.09 4.89 -11.88
C GLU A 326 14.75 5.70 -10.77
N THR A 327 15.61 6.65 -11.14
CA THR A 327 16.29 7.53 -10.19
C THR A 327 15.29 8.44 -9.46
N ALA A 328 14.32 9.02 -10.19
CA ALA A 328 13.28 9.85 -9.62
C ALA A 328 12.39 9.07 -8.64
N LEU A 329 12.01 7.84 -9.00
CA LEU A 329 11.22 6.97 -8.14
C LEU A 329 11.99 6.59 -6.86
N SER A 330 13.25 6.19 -7.01
CA SER A 330 14.11 5.86 -5.88
C SER A 330 14.28 7.06 -4.93
N THR A 331 14.46 8.25 -5.48
CA THR A 331 14.56 9.50 -4.71
C THR A 331 13.26 9.83 -3.99
N ALA A 332 12.10 9.63 -4.64
CA ALA A 332 10.79 9.85 -4.03
C ALA A 332 10.57 8.91 -2.84
N VAL A 333 10.86 7.61 -3.00
CA VAL A 333 10.77 6.60 -1.93
C VAL A 333 11.68 6.99 -0.75
N TRP A 334 12.93 7.36 -1.03
CA TRP A 334 13.88 7.76 0.01
C TRP A 334 13.43 9.03 0.76
N SER A 335 12.94 10.04 0.05
CA SER A 335 12.41 11.27 0.66
C SER A 335 11.22 10.98 1.58
N VAL A 336 10.31 10.10 1.18
CA VAL A 336 9.17 9.68 2.01
C VAL A 336 9.65 8.94 3.25
N LEU A 337 10.57 7.97 3.12
CA LEU A 337 11.11 7.23 4.27
C LEU A 337 11.83 8.16 5.25
N LYS A 338 12.63 9.10 4.74
CA LYS A 338 13.33 10.10 5.55
C LYS A 338 12.35 11.03 6.29
N ALA A 339 11.29 11.48 5.62
CA ALA A 339 10.24 12.28 6.25
C ALA A 339 9.51 11.49 7.35
N LYS A 340 9.10 10.24 7.05
CA LYS A 340 8.45 9.35 8.03
C LYS A 340 9.36 9.08 9.23
N ARG A 341 10.67 8.88 9.02
CA ARG A 341 11.65 8.67 10.11
C ARG A 341 11.72 9.85 11.08
N ARG A 342 11.66 11.11 10.58
CA ARG A 342 11.65 12.32 11.41
C ARG A 342 10.40 12.45 12.30
N MET A 343 9.31 11.79 11.91
CA MET A 343 8.04 11.81 12.64
C MET A 343 7.88 10.62 13.59
N LEU A 344 8.86 9.73 13.69
CA LEU A 344 8.79 8.61 14.61
C LEU A 344 8.82 9.08 16.05
N LYS A 345 7.92 8.51 16.86
CA LYS A 345 7.94 8.69 18.31
C LYS A 345 9.27 8.23 18.89
N PHE A 346 9.81 7.14 18.36
CA PHE A 346 11.10 6.62 18.76
C PHE A 346 12.06 6.52 17.57
N SER A 347 13.15 7.29 17.63
CA SER A 347 14.18 7.32 16.57
C SER A 347 14.96 6.01 16.42
N ASP A 348 14.99 5.21 17.48
CA ASP A 348 15.64 3.91 17.61
C ASP A 348 14.61 2.79 17.86
N GLY A 349 13.37 2.97 17.42
CA GLY A 349 12.29 1.97 17.55
C GLY A 349 12.30 0.91 16.45
N PHE A 350 11.36 -0.04 16.55
CA PHE A 350 11.18 -1.10 15.56
C PHE A 350 10.93 -0.51 14.17
N ILE A 351 10.09 0.52 14.07
CA ILE A 351 9.77 1.15 12.78
C ILE A 351 10.99 1.85 12.17
N SER A 352 11.90 2.39 12.98
CA SER A 352 13.15 2.97 12.47
C SER A 352 14.04 1.89 11.86
N GLN A 353 14.20 0.75 12.55
CA GLN A 353 14.95 -0.41 12.02
C GLN A 353 14.30 -0.94 10.75
N PHE A 354 12.97 -1.07 10.72
CA PHE A 354 12.24 -1.45 9.52
C PHE A 354 12.48 -0.49 8.36
N TYR A 355 12.47 0.83 8.58
CA TYR A 355 12.79 1.80 7.53
C TYR A 355 14.22 1.68 7.00
N SER A 356 15.19 1.30 7.84
CA SER A 356 16.55 1.01 7.37
C SER A 356 16.56 -0.16 6.38
N VAL A 357 15.76 -1.20 6.63
CA VAL A 357 15.58 -2.31 5.68
C VAL A 357 14.84 -1.85 4.42
N SER A 358 13.76 -1.06 4.58
CA SER A 358 12.94 -0.55 3.46
C SER A 358 13.72 0.35 2.49
N GLU A 359 14.73 1.11 2.96
CA GLU A 359 15.56 1.97 2.12
C GLU A 359 16.24 1.21 0.97
N HIS A 360 16.57 -0.08 1.18
CA HIS A 360 17.18 -0.91 0.15
C HIS A 360 16.15 -1.62 -0.73
N ILE A 361 15.07 -2.12 -0.13
CA ILE A 361 14.10 -2.99 -0.82
C ILE A 361 13.01 -2.20 -1.55
N SER A 362 12.45 -1.16 -0.93
CA SER A 362 11.30 -0.43 -1.47
C SER A 362 11.57 0.23 -2.83
N PRO A 363 12.73 0.84 -3.12
CA PRO A 363 13.02 1.40 -4.45
C PRO A 363 12.98 0.36 -5.56
N ILE A 364 13.45 -0.87 -5.27
CA ILE A 364 13.51 -1.96 -6.25
C ILE A 364 12.13 -2.52 -6.51
N LEU A 365 11.33 -2.74 -5.45
CA LEU A 365 9.95 -3.15 -5.63
C LEU A 365 9.15 -2.08 -6.37
N ALA A 366 9.29 -0.81 -5.99
CA ALA A 366 8.60 0.29 -6.68
C ALA A 366 8.95 0.32 -8.17
N TRP A 367 10.24 0.23 -8.53
CA TRP A 367 10.65 0.21 -9.92
C TRP A 367 10.22 -1.08 -10.64
N GLY A 368 10.32 -2.23 -9.97
CA GLY A 368 9.89 -3.51 -10.53
C GLY A 368 8.40 -3.56 -10.85
N PHE A 369 7.53 -3.02 -9.99
CA PHE A 369 6.08 -3.02 -10.26
C PHE A 369 5.63 -1.90 -11.22
N LEU A 370 6.16 -0.69 -11.04
CA LEU A 370 5.69 0.50 -11.77
C LEU A 370 6.45 0.76 -13.06
N GLY A 371 7.68 0.23 -13.17
CA GLY A 371 8.54 0.40 -14.32
C GLY A 371 8.01 -0.26 -15.60
N PRO A 372 8.73 -0.08 -16.71
CA PRO A 372 8.40 -0.74 -17.97
C PRO A 372 8.53 -2.26 -17.87
N GLU A 373 7.94 -2.97 -18.83
CA GLU A 373 8.14 -4.41 -18.97
C GLU A 373 9.64 -4.75 -19.05
N SER A 374 10.08 -5.62 -18.14
CA SER A 374 11.47 -5.97 -17.92
C SER A 374 11.58 -7.26 -17.10
N ASP A 375 12.73 -7.92 -17.16
CA ASP A 375 13.00 -9.11 -16.34
C ASP A 375 12.84 -8.82 -14.83
N LEU A 376 13.15 -7.59 -14.41
CA LEU A 376 12.94 -7.12 -13.04
C LEU A 376 11.45 -7.12 -12.66
N LYS A 377 10.59 -6.62 -13.56
CA LYS A 377 9.14 -6.62 -13.32
C LYS A 377 8.60 -8.04 -13.17
N ASP A 378 9.00 -8.94 -14.07
CA ASP A 378 8.63 -10.35 -14.00
C ASP A 378 9.12 -11.00 -12.69
N LEU A 379 10.31 -10.63 -12.22
CA LEU A 379 10.86 -11.09 -10.95
C LEU A 379 10.09 -10.59 -9.74
N CYS A 380 9.75 -9.30 -9.69
CA CYS A 380 8.97 -8.70 -8.59
C CYS A 380 7.54 -9.24 -8.55
N VAL A 381 6.88 -9.40 -9.71
CA VAL A 381 5.56 -10.04 -9.81
C VAL A 381 5.64 -11.48 -9.33
N TYR A 382 6.65 -12.24 -9.75
CA TYR A 382 6.84 -13.60 -9.26
C TYR A 382 7.06 -13.67 -7.75
N PHE A 383 7.91 -12.79 -7.19
CA PHE A 383 8.14 -12.69 -5.74
C PHE A 383 6.81 -12.43 -4.99
N LYS A 384 6.00 -11.49 -5.47
CA LYS A 384 4.67 -11.21 -4.92
C LYS A 384 3.76 -12.43 -4.98
N GLU A 385 3.68 -13.13 -6.11
CA GLU A 385 2.85 -14.34 -6.24
C GLU A 385 3.29 -15.46 -5.29
N VAL A 386 4.60 -15.63 -5.05
CA VAL A 386 5.08 -16.61 -4.06
C VAL A 386 4.64 -16.23 -2.65
N VAL A 387 4.78 -14.95 -2.27
CA VAL A 387 4.40 -14.47 -0.93
C VAL A 387 2.89 -14.55 -0.72
N LEU A 388 2.09 -14.03 -1.66
CA LEU A 388 0.63 -14.09 -1.59
C LEU A 388 0.12 -15.53 -1.70
N GLY A 389 0.78 -16.37 -2.50
CA GLY A 389 0.51 -17.81 -2.58
C GLY A 389 0.72 -18.51 -1.24
N PHE A 390 1.82 -18.22 -0.53
CA PHE A 390 2.04 -18.72 0.83
C PHE A 390 0.91 -18.30 1.78
N ILE A 391 0.53 -17.02 1.76
CA ILE A 391 -0.56 -16.51 2.61
C ILE A 391 -1.87 -17.23 2.29
N ARG A 392 -2.26 -17.32 1.01
CA ARG A 392 -3.50 -18.01 0.58
C ARG A 392 -3.49 -19.49 0.98
N ASP A 393 -2.38 -20.18 0.81
CA ASP A 393 -2.26 -21.59 1.19
C ASP A 393 -2.51 -21.79 2.70
N MET A 394 -2.04 -20.88 3.56
CA MET A 394 -2.31 -20.96 5.00
C MET A 394 -3.81 -20.92 5.33
N PHE A 395 -4.59 -20.18 4.55
CA PHE A 395 -6.04 -20.07 4.70
C PHE A 395 -6.80 -21.18 3.93
N SER A 396 -6.15 -22.08 3.20
CA SER A 396 -6.85 -23.13 2.45
C SER A 396 -7.09 -24.38 3.27
N PHE A 397 -8.34 -24.86 3.33
CA PHE A 397 -8.67 -26.17 3.94
C PHE A 397 -8.10 -27.36 3.17
N GLU A 398 -7.74 -27.18 1.88
CA GLU A 398 -7.12 -28.23 1.08
C GLU A 398 -5.62 -28.39 1.37
N LYS A 399 -4.98 -27.31 1.85
CA LYS A 399 -3.53 -27.25 2.07
C LYS A 399 -3.14 -27.40 3.53
N CYS A 400 -4.01 -26.98 4.44
CA CYS A 400 -3.80 -26.91 5.88
C CYS A 400 -4.89 -27.65 6.64
N ARG A 401 -4.47 -28.48 7.59
CA ARG A 401 -5.38 -29.19 8.50
C ARG A 401 -5.75 -28.29 9.68
N TYR A 402 -6.99 -27.81 9.69
CA TYR A 402 -7.59 -27.06 10.81
C TYR A 402 -8.19 -28.01 11.86
N THR A 403 -7.49 -29.08 12.18
CA THR A 403 -7.87 -30.12 13.14
C THR A 403 -7.34 -29.82 14.54
N SER A 404 -6.04 -29.49 14.64
CA SER A 404 -5.35 -29.05 15.87
C SER A 404 -4.33 -27.96 15.56
N VAL A 405 -3.87 -27.26 16.60
CA VAL A 405 -2.86 -26.19 16.46
C VAL A 405 -1.54 -26.78 15.96
N GLU A 406 -1.19 -27.98 16.41
CA GLU A 406 0.05 -28.67 16.06
C GLU A 406 0.07 -29.09 14.59
N GLU A 407 -1.03 -29.66 14.08
CA GLU A 407 -1.11 -30.08 12.68
C GLU A 407 -1.10 -28.88 11.72
N LEU A 408 -1.83 -27.80 12.08
CA LEU A 408 -1.79 -26.55 11.33
C LEU A 408 -0.38 -25.95 11.32
N ALA A 409 0.32 -25.97 12.47
CA ALA A 409 1.69 -25.49 12.57
C ALA A 409 2.66 -26.30 11.68
N GLU A 410 2.54 -27.62 11.65
CA GLU A 410 3.32 -28.49 10.76
C GLU A 410 3.06 -28.17 9.28
N ASP A 411 1.80 -27.98 8.90
CA ASP A 411 1.42 -27.64 7.53
C ASP A 411 1.96 -26.27 7.12
N ILE A 412 1.86 -25.24 7.98
CA ILE A 412 2.43 -23.91 7.70
C ILE A 412 3.94 -23.98 7.51
N VAL A 413 4.68 -24.73 8.33
CA VAL A 413 6.13 -24.90 8.17
C VAL A 413 6.47 -25.63 6.88
N ARG A 414 5.71 -26.67 6.52
CA ARG A 414 5.87 -27.39 5.24
C ARG A 414 5.64 -26.45 4.06
N LEU A 415 4.58 -25.64 4.10
CA LEU A 415 4.27 -24.64 3.07
C LEU A 415 5.38 -23.58 2.96
N ALA A 416 5.88 -23.06 4.09
CA ALA A 416 6.96 -22.08 4.08
C ALA A 416 8.23 -22.63 3.40
N LYS A 417 8.60 -23.89 3.70
CA LYS A 417 9.74 -24.57 3.06
C LYS A 417 9.53 -24.75 1.56
N GLN A 418 8.37 -25.26 1.16
CA GLN A 418 8.03 -25.46 -0.24
C GLN A 418 8.07 -24.12 -1.02
N ARG A 419 7.46 -23.06 -0.48
CA ARG A 419 7.44 -21.74 -1.10
C ARG A 419 8.83 -21.11 -1.16
N SER A 420 9.67 -21.34 -0.15
CA SER A 420 11.08 -20.91 -0.19
C SER A 420 11.88 -21.63 -1.26
N GLU A 421 11.65 -22.93 -1.49
CA GLU A 421 12.30 -23.69 -2.55
C GLU A 421 11.84 -23.23 -3.93
N GLU A 422 10.52 -23.01 -4.11
CA GLU A 422 9.96 -22.43 -5.33
C GLU A 422 10.59 -21.06 -5.63
N ALA A 423 10.64 -20.18 -4.63
CA ALA A 423 11.26 -18.86 -4.74
C ALA A 423 12.72 -18.96 -5.18
N ALA A 424 13.48 -19.88 -4.58
CA ALA A 424 14.90 -20.07 -4.88
C ALA A 424 15.14 -20.41 -6.36
N VAL A 425 14.28 -21.20 -7.01
CA VAL A 425 14.46 -21.58 -8.43
C VAL A 425 14.54 -20.37 -9.37
N LYS A 426 13.83 -19.29 -9.06
CA LYS A 426 13.77 -18.08 -9.90
C LYS A 426 14.61 -16.93 -9.35
N LEU A 427 14.83 -16.88 -8.03
CA LEU A 427 15.62 -15.83 -7.36
C LEU A 427 17.11 -16.17 -7.26
N SER A 428 17.50 -17.45 -7.32
CA SER A 428 18.92 -17.87 -7.47
C SER A 428 19.37 -17.77 -8.92
#